data_AF-A0A3N5FJM4-F1
#
_entry.id   AF-A0A3N5FJM4-F1
#
_cell.length_a   1.000
_cell.length_b   1.000
_cell.length_c   1.000
_cell.angle_alpha   90.00
_cell.angle_beta   90.00
_cell.angle_gamma   90.00
#
_symmetry.space_group_name_H-M   'P 1'
#
loop_
_entity.id
_entity.type
_entity.pdbx_description
1 polymer ?
#
loop_
_entity_poly.entity_id
_entity_poly.type
_entity_poly.pdbx_seq_one_letter_code
_entity_poly.pdbx_strand_id
1 'polypeptide(L)' 'MECPVCRSKKFYVRDPEDEYEIYSFNCREGSVCFDTDVDLSKAPLISDDTETFCNQCAWHGKLRVLNKA' A
#
# COMPACT_ATOMS: atom_id res chain seq x y z
N MET A 1 -2.87 10.69 -2.75
CA MET A 1 -2.27 9.33 -2.71
C MET A 1 -2.62 8.53 -3.97
N GLU A 2 -1.89 8.79 -5.04
CA GLU A 2 -1.90 7.99 -6.27
C GLU A 2 -0.47 7.78 -6.73
N CYS A 3 -0.21 6.74 -7.51
CA CYS A 3 1.14 6.42 -7.93
C CYS A 3 1.68 7.58 -8.80
N PRO A 4 2.85 8.16 -8.47
CA PRO A 4 3.39 9.28 -9.24
C PRO A 4 3.79 8.89 -10.67
N VAL A 5 3.94 7.58 -10.94
CA VAL A 5 4.35 7.06 -12.26
C VAL A 5 3.13 6.75 -13.14
N CYS A 6 2.19 5.94 -12.65
CA CYS A 6 1.06 5.46 -13.45
C CYS A 6 -0.32 5.99 -13.00
N ARG A 7 -0.38 6.79 -11.92
CA ARG A 7 -1.61 7.31 -11.29
C ARG A 7 -2.57 6.24 -10.75
N SER A 8 -2.10 5.01 -10.61
CA SER A 8 -2.89 3.95 -9.97
C SER A 8 -3.10 4.24 -8.49
N LYS A 9 -4.28 3.88 -7.97
CA LYS A 9 -4.65 4.03 -6.55
C LYS A 9 -4.59 2.71 -5.78
N LYS A 10 -4.16 1.64 -6.45
CA LYS A 10 -4.05 0.30 -5.88
C LYS A 10 -2.59 -0.04 -5.61
N PHE A 11 -2.33 -0.41 -4.37
CA PHE A 11 -1.00 -0.70 -3.86
C PHE A 11 -1.03 -2.01 -3.06
N TYR A 12 0.14 -2.54 -2.77
CA TYR A 12 0.30 -3.66 -1.86
C TYR A 12 1.55 -3.49 -1.01
N VAL A 13 1.55 -4.12 0.17
CA VAL A 13 2.71 -4.26 1.05
C VAL A 13 3.00 -5.75 1.22
N ARG A 14 4.24 -6.07 1.53
CA ARG A 14 4.63 -7.44 1.92
C ARG A 14 4.71 -7.47 3.45
N ASP A 15 4.32 -8.60 4.03
CA ASP A 15 4.47 -8.78 5.46
C ASP A 15 5.96 -8.92 5.82
N PRO A 16 6.44 -8.21 6.86
CA PRO A 16 7.83 -8.33 7.29
C PRO A 16 8.11 -9.64 8.04
N GLU A 17 7.10 -10.31 8.59
CA GLU A 17 7.21 -11.60 9.27
C GLU A 17 6.99 -12.77 8.29
N ASP A 18 6.19 -12.57 7.23
CA ASP A 18 5.97 -13.55 6.16
C ASP A 18 6.09 -12.94 4.74
N GLU A 19 7.21 -13.16 4.07
CA GLU A 19 7.49 -12.57 2.75
C GLU A 19 6.52 -13.02 1.63
N TYR A 20 5.75 -14.08 1.86
CA TYR A 20 4.75 -14.59 0.92
C TYR A 20 3.37 -13.96 1.15
N GLU A 21 3.11 -13.43 2.34
CA GLU A 21 1.90 -12.68 2.62
C GLU A 21 2.01 -11.25 2.06
N ILE A 22 1.08 -10.93 1.16
CA ILE A 22 0.95 -9.59 0.59
C ILE A 22 -0.43 -9.03 0.90
N TYR A 23 -0.44 -7.79 1.34
CA TYR A 23 -1.66 -7.09 1.71
C TYR A 23 -1.90 -5.96 0.71
N SER A 24 -2.85 -6.19 -0.20
CA SER A 24 -3.30 -5.19 -1.15
C SER A 24 -4.32 -4.24 -0.54
N PHE A 25 -4.18 -2.96 -0.85
CA PHE A 25 -5.06 -1.89 -0.39
C PHE A 25 -5.25 -0.83 -1.47
N ASN A 26 -6.30 -0.05 -1.32
CA ASN A 26 -6.60 1.08 -2.17
C ASN A 26 -6.45 2.39 -1.39
N CYS A 27 -5.93 3.42 -2.03
CA CYS A 27 -5.92 4.77 -1.47
C CYS A 27 -7.19 5.50 -1.93
N ARG A 28 -8.19 5.62 -1.05
CA ARG A 28 -9.44 6.35 -1.31
C ARG A 28 -9.48 7.60 -0.43
N GLU A 29 -9.70 8.76 -1.05
CA GLU A 29 -9.89 10.04 -0.33
C GLU A 29 -8.75 10.39 0.64
N GLY A 30 -7.51 10.07 0.26
CA GLY A 30 -6.34 10.36 1.11
C GLY A 30 -6.21 9.44 2.32
N SER A 31 -6.90 8.31 2.34
CA SER A 31 -6.77 7.27 3.36
C SER A 31 -6.51 5.90 2.73
N VAL A 32 -5.76 5.06 3.45
CA VAL A 32 -5.56 3.65 3.10
C VAL A 32 -6.83 2.88 3.46
N CYS A 33 -7.42 2.25 2.46
CA CYS A 33 -8.56 1.35 2.59
C CYS A 33 -8.13 -0.03 2.13
N PHE A 34 -7.94 -0.94 3.09
CA PHE A 34 -7.75 -2.35 2.78
C PHE A 34 -9.02 -2.94 2.17
N ASP A 35 -8.85 -3.95 1.33
CA ASP A 35 -9.97 -4.74 0.84
C ASP A 35 -10.63 -5.50 1.99
N THR A 36 -11.93 -5.77 1.91
CA THR A 36 -12.68 -6.49 2.97
C THR A 36 -12.23 -7.93 3.18
N ASP A 37 -11.46 -8.47 2.22
CA ASP A 37 -10.85 -9.80 2.28
C ASP A 37 -9.55 -9.81 3.08
N VAL A 38 -9.00 -8.62 3.41
CA VAL A 38 -7.78 -8.50 4.20
C VAL A 38 -8.11 -8.58 5.69
N ASP A 39 -7.51 -9.56 6.34
CA ASP A 39 -7.59 -9.72 7.79
C ASP A 39 -6.75 -8.64 8.48
N LEU A 40 -7.40 -7.53 8.89
CA LEU A 40 -6.72 -6.40 9.54
C LEU A 40 -6.00 -6.77 10.84
N SER A 41 -6.36 -7.91 11.45
CA SER A 41 -5.68 -8.44 12.64
C SER A 41 -4.31 -9.05 12.33
N LYS A 42 -4.09 -9.45 11.08
CA LYS A 42 -2.82 -9.98 10.57
C LYS A 42 -2.09 -8.98 9.68
N ALA A 43 -2.82 -8.04 9.08
CA ALA A 43 -2.24 -7.01 8.25
C ALA A 43 -1.22 -6.20 9.05
N PRO A 44 -0.01 -5.97 8.51
CA PRO A 44 0.99 -5.17 9.18
C PRO A 44 0.49 -3.73 9.31
N LEU A 45 0.96 -3.04 10.35
CA LEU A 45 0.61 -1.65 10.58
C LEU A 45 1.14 -0.78 9.43
N ILE A 46 0.26 -0.40 8.50
CA ILE A 46 0.61 0.51 7.41
C ILE A 46 0.73 1.92 7.99
N SER A 47 1.95 2.42 8.03
CA SER A 47 2.33 3.77 8.44
C SER A 47 2.97 4.50 7.27
N ASP A 48 3.18 5.80 7.44
CA ASP A 48 3.91 6.67 6.51
C ASP A 48 5.29 6.12 6.09
N ASP A 49 5.97 5.37 6.96
CA ASP A 49 7.28 4.77 6.66
C ASP A 49 7.22 3.41 5.97
N THR A 50 6.04 2.79 5.90
CA THR A 50 5.86 1.45 5.33
C THR A 50 6.17 1.45 3.84
N GLU A 51 6.91 0.43 3.40
CA GLU A 51 7.28 0.26 2.00
C GLU A 51 6.10 -0.30 1.20
N THR A 52 5.63 0.50 0.25
CA THR A 52 4.44 0.23 -0.56
C THR A 52 4.82 0.05 -2.02
N PHE A 53 4.18 -0.92 -2.67
CA PHE A 53 4.45 -1.29 -4.05
C PHE A 53 3.22 -0.98 -4.89
N CYS A 54 3.41 -0.41 -6.07
CA CYS A 54 2.32 -0.18 -7.01
C CYS A 54 1.88 -1.51 -7.64
N ASN A 55 0.57 -1.75 -7.68
CA ASN A 55 0.03 -2.95 -8.32
C ASN A 55 0.06 -2.87 -9.87
N GLN A 56 0.30 -1.69 -10.44
CA GLN A 56 0.24 -1.48 -11.90
C GLN A 56 1.60 -1.21 -12.57
N CYS A 57 2.63 -0.84 -11.82
CA CYS A 57 3.94 -0.51 -12.38
C CYS A 57 5.06 -0.89 -11.41
N ALA A 58 6.32 -0.75 -11.84
CA ALA A 58 7.49 -1.06 -11.02
C ALA A 58 7.80 0.00 -9.93
N TRP A 59 6.91 0.96 -9.69
CA TRP A 59 7.11 1.93 -8.62
C TRP A 59 6.94 1.26 -7.26
N HIS A 60 7.91 1.47 -6.39
CA HIS A 60 7.82 1.17 -4.97
C HIS A 60 8.43 2.30 -4.17
N GLY A 61 7.93 2.51 -2.97
CA GLY A 61 8.41 3.55 -2.07
C GLY A 61 7.56 3.65 -0.83
N LYS A 62 7.96 4.56 0.07
CA LYS A 62 7.26 4.75 1.34
C LYS A 62 5.90 5.41 1.15
N LEU A 63 4.88 5.00 1.89
CA LEU A 63 3.52 5.55 1.78
C LEU A 63 3.49 7.08 1.93
N ARG A 64 4.34 7.66 2.79
CA ARG A 64 4.46 9.13 2.94
C ARG A 64 4.79 9.89 1.67
N VAL A 65 5.44 9.24 0.71
CA VAL A 65 5.74 9.83 -0.59
C VAL A 65 4.44 10.07 -1.38
N LEU A 66 3.44 9.20 -1.21
CA LEU A 66 2.12 9.32 -1.80
C LEU A 66 1.23 10.34 -1.06
N ASN A 67 1.51 10.58 0.23
CA ASN A 67 0.76 11.52 1.08
C ASN A 67 1.23 12.99 0.90
N LYS A 68 2.39 13.21 0.27
CA LYS A 68 2.95 14.53 -0.03
C LYS A 68 2.66 15.04 -1.45
N ALA A 69 1.82 14.35 -2.22
CA ALA A 69 1.49 14.70 -3.60
C ALA A 69 0.13 15.43 -3.71
#